data_AF-A1TWN7-F1
#
_entry.id   AF-A1TWN7-F1
#
_cell.length_a   1.000
_cell.length_b   1.000
_cell.length_c   1.000
_cell.angle_alpha   90.00
_cell.angle_beta   90.00
_cell.angle_gamma   90.00
#
_symmetry.space_group_name_H-M   'P 1'
#
loop_
_entity.id
_entity.type
_entity.pdbx_description
1 polymer ?
#
loop_
_entity_poly.entity_id
_entity_poly.type
_entity_poly.pdbx_seq_one_letter_code
_entity_poly.pdbx_strand_id
1 'polypeptide(L)'
;MDILTLVGLLAGTLIVLLAMLANATVLTFLNLPGLAIVLGGTFAVTLIKFRMPSVLSAFRLAFRAAFTDKLARPAELIREVGVLARVVRKEGILGLENHDTKDEFLQKAINLCVDGHPPELVEEALLQDSQQTAERYEVAERVFRGIGESAPAIGMLGTLVGLVQMLNTLDDPSSIGPAMAIALLTTLYGAFIAQLMALPLADKLQLKAEDDARNQMLIITSIKSIMRGENPRVMTELLSSYVSPEHRTNLEPEREA
;
A
#
# COMPACT_ATOMS: atom_id res chain seq x y z
N MET A 1 2.48 -8.43 -8.96
CA MET A 1 3.54 -8.82 -8.00
C MET A 1 4.70 -7.90 -8.18
N ASP A 2 4.97 -7.06 -7.19
CA ASP A 2 6.18 -6.25 -7.18
C ASP A 2 7.34 -7.12 -6.67
N ILE A 3 8.03 -7.79 -7.60
CA ILE A 3 9.11 -8.74 -7.31
C ILE A 3 10.19 -8.07 -6.45
N LEU A 4 10.40 -6.76 -6.63
CA LEU A 4 11.38 -5.98 -5.88
C LEU A 4 11.04 -5.88 -4.39
N THR A 5 9.77 -5.74 -4.02
CA THR A 5 9.36 -5.69 -2.60
C THR A 5 9.59 -7.03 -1.91
N LEU A 6 9.25 -8.13 -2.57
CA LEU A 6 9.48 -9.47 -2.03
C LEU A 6 10.97 -9.79 -1.93
N VAL A 7 11.75 -9.47 -2.97
CA VAL A 7 13.20 -9.66 -2.99
C VAL A 7 13.89 -8.79 -1.94
N GLY A 8 13.49 -7.53 -1.78
CA GLY A 8 14.05 -6.63 -0.79
C GLY A 8 13.78 -7.08 0.64
N LEU A 9 12.53 -7.47 0.94
CA LEU A 9 12.15 -8.01 2.24
C LEU A 9 12.90 -9.31 2.56
N LEU A 10 12.97 -10.24 1.60
CA LEU A 10 13.67 -11.51 1.76
C LEU A 10 15.17 -11.31 1.91
N ALA A 11 15.80 -10.44 1.11
CA ALA A 11 17.23 -10.16 1.18
C ALA A 11 17.59 -9.49 2.52
N GLY A 12 16.83 -8.49 2.95
CA GLY A 12 17.04 -7.82 4.24
C GLY A 12 16.89 -8.78 5.42
N THR A 13 15.84 -9.61 5.41
CA THR A 13 15.62 -10.62 6.43
C THR A 13 16.71 -11.69 6.41
N LEU A 14 17.14 -12.14 5.23
CA LEU A 14 18.17 -13.16 5.06
C LEU A 14 19.53 -12.66 5.55
N ILE A 15 19.91 -11.42 5.27
CA ILE A 15 21.18 -10.84 5.76
C ILE A 15 21.20 -10.81 7.28
N VAL A 16 20.10 -10.38 7.93
CA VAL A 16 19.99 -10.38 9.39
C VAL A 16 20.05 -11.80 9.95
N LEU A 17 19.34 -12.76 9.34
CA LEU A 17 19.36 -14.16 9.77
C LEU A 17 20.73 -14.81 9.60
N LEU A 18 21.44 -14.56 8.49
CA LEU A 18 22.80 -15.05 8.28
C LEU A 18 23.77 -14.45 9.30
N ALA A 19 23.62 -13.18 9.65
CA ALA A 19 24.42 -12.55 10.71
C ALA A 19 24.16 -13.19 12.09
N MET A 20 22.91 -13.54 12.40
CA MET A 20 22.56 -14.25 13.64
C MET A 20 23.14 -15.67 13.67
N LEU A 21 23.12 -16.37 12.54
CA LEU A 21 23.62 -17.73 12.38
C LEU A 21 25.15 -17.85 12.37
N ALA A 22 25.88 -16.75 12.16
CA ALA A 22 27.33 -16.77 12.07
C ALA A 22 27.99 -17.23 13.39
N ASN A 23 27.48 -16.76 14.54
CA ASN A 23 28.06 -17.02 15.85
C ASN A 23 27.08 -17.62 16.87
N ALA A 24 25.81 -17.86 16.51
CA ALA A 24 24.81 -18.39 17.43
C ALA A 24 23.68 -19.16 16.71
N THR A 25 22.91 -19.93 17.47
CA THR A 25 21.70 -20.60 16.95
C THR A 25 20.54 -19.61 16.97
N VAL A 26 19.61 -19.68 16.00
CA VAL A 26 18.41 -18.81 15.98
C VAL A 26 17.60 -18.90 17.27
N LEU A 27 17.56 -20.10 17.89
CA LEU A 27 16.90 -20.33 19.17
C LEU A 27 17.49 -19.51 20.32
N THR A 28 18.77 -19.13 20.26
CA THR A 28 19.43 -18.29 21.28
C THR A 28 18.88 -16.88 21.28
N PHE A 29 18.38 -16.40 20.14
CA PHE A 29 17.77 -15.09 20.01
C PHE A 29 16.26 -15.13 20.27
N LEU A 30 15.68 -16.22 20.75
CA LEU A 30 14.25 -16.35 20.98
C LEU A 30 13.97 -16.29 22.49
N ASN A 31 13.69 -15.08 22.97
CA ASN A 31 13.34 -14.81 24.37
C ASN A 31 11.84 -14.52 24.47
N LEU A 32 11.08 -15.49 24.99
CA LEU A 32 9.61 -15.38 25.13
C LEU A 32 9.17 -14.11 25.89
N PRO A 33 9.77 -13.77 27.05
CA PRO A 33 9.41 -12.54 27.77
C PRO A 33 9.61 -11.27 26.95
N GLY A 34 10.78 -11.11 26.31
CA GLY A 34 11.10 -9.96 25.49
C GLY A 34 10.19 -9.84 24.26
N LEU A 35 9.89 -10.97 23.63
CA LEU A 35 8.98 -11.03 22.49
C LEU A 35 7.54 -10.69 22.90
N ALA A 36 7.10 -11.14 24.07
CA ALA A 36 5.80 -10.76 24.63
C ALA A 36 5.70 -9.26 24.94
N ILE A 37 6.76 -8.65 25.48
CA ILE A 37 6.81 -7.20 25.71
C ILE A 37 6.68 -6.44 24.38
N VAL A 38 7.47 -6.81 23.38
CA VAL A 38 7.49 -6.09 22.10
C VAL A 38 6.23 -6.33 21.30
N LEU A 39 5.82 -7.57 21.04
CA LEU A 39 4.62 -7.85 20.26
C LEU A 39 3.35 -7.43 21.01
N GLY A 40 3.22 -7.80 22.29
CA GLY A 40 2.06 -7.46 23.10
C GLY A 40 1.94 -5.96 23.34
N GLY A 41 3.06 -5.29 23.67
CA GLY A 41 3.09 -3.85 23.87
C GLY A 41 2.82 -3.07 22.59
N THR A 42 3.43 -3.46 21.47
CA THR A 42 3.18 -2.82 20.17
C THR A 42 1.73 -3.00 19.74
N PHE A 43 1.18 -4.20 19.90
CA PHE A 43 -0.22 -4.48 19.61
C PHE A 43 -1.15 -3.62 20.48
N ALA A 44 -0.92 -3.58 21.80
CA ALA A 44 -1.70 -2.75 22.72
C ALA A 44 -1.64 -1.26 22.36
N VAL A 45 -0.46 -0.71 22.06
CA VAL A 45 -0.32 0.69 21.61
C VAL A 45 -1.05 0.92 20.29
N THR A 46 -1.01 -0.05 19.37
CA THR A 46 -1.75 0.03 18.10
C THR A 46 -3.26 0.09 18.33
N LEU A 47 -3.78 -0.69 19.28
CA LEU A 47 -5.20 -0.64 19.67
C LEU A 47 -5.60 0.65 20.38
N ILE A 48 -4.68 1.29 21.09
CA ILE A 48 -4.90 2.61 21.68
C ILE A 48 -4.96 3.69 20.58
N LYS A 49 -4.07 3.59 19.58
CA LYS A 49 -3.99 4.56 18.47
C LYS A 49 -5.13 4.39 17.44
N PHE A 50 -5.57 3.16 17.18
CA PHE A 50 -6.47 2.85 16.07
C PHE A 50 -7.62 1.93 16.48
N ARG A 51 -8.78 2.11 15.82
CA ARG A 51 -9.94 1.24 16.01
C ARG A 51 -9.67 -0.14 15.40
N MET A 52 -10.14 -1.21 16.05
CA MET A 52 -9.96 -2.59 15.56
C MET A 52 -10.33 -2.81 14.09
N PRO A 53 -11.47 -2.30 13.57
CA PRO A 53 -11.81 -2.46 12.17
C PRO A 53 -10.76 -1.89 11.20
N SER A 54 -10.15 -0.76 11.57
CA SER A 54 -9.09 -0.10 10.79
C SER A 54 -7.80 -0.91 10.79
N VAL A 55 -7.47 -1.58 11.89
CA VAL A 55 -6.29 -2.46 11.97
C VAL A 55 -6.48 -3.67 11.06
N LEU A 56 -7.62 -4.36 11.15
CA LEU A 56 -7.89 -5.52 10.30
C LEU A 56 -7.94 -5.15 8.81
N SER A 57 -8.56 -4.01 8.46
CA SER A 57 -8.59 -3.55 7.07
C SER A 57 -7.18 -3.20 6.58
N ALA A 58 -6.36 -2.56 7.40
CA ALA A 58 -4.96 -2.25 7.06
C ALA A 58 -4.18 -3.50 6.70
N PHE A 59 -4.22 -4.54 7.54
CA PHE A 59 -3.54 -5.81 7.25
C PHE A 59 -4.03 -6.46 5.96
N ARG A 60 -5.33 -6.43 5.68
CA ARG A 60 -5.90 -6.97 4.44
C ARG A 60 -5.45 -6.18 3.21
N LEU A 61 -5.45 -4.85 3.30
CA LEU A 61 -4.99 -3.96 2.21
C LEU A 61 -3.50 -4.14 1.94
N ALA A 62 -2.68 -4.17 2.99
CA ALA A 62 -1.25 -4.41 2.89
C ALA A 62 -0.92 -5.75 2.21
N PHE A 63 -1.60 -6.82 2.60
CA PHE A 63 -1.40 -8.13 1.99
C PHE A 63 -1.81 -8.12 0.50
N ARG A 64 -2.94 -7.49 0.16
CA ARG A 64 -3.37 -7.36 -1.24
C ARG A 64 -2.39 -6.52 -2.07
N ALA A 65 -1.94 -5.38 -1.53
CA ALA A 65 -0.99 -4.49 -2.19
C ALA A 65 0.38 -5.14 -2.40
N ALA A 66 0.87 -5.93 -1.42
CA ALA A 66 2.16 -6.60 -1.51
C ALA A 66 2.14 -7.80 -2.47
N PHE A 67 1.09 -8.62 -2.46
CA PHE A 67 1.08 -9.91 -3.16
C PHE A 67 0.25 -9.95 -4.44
N THR A 68 -0.86 -9.22 -4.50
CA THR A 68 -1.87 -9.43 -5.55
C THR A 68 -1.88 -8.33 -6.60
N ASP A 69 -1.53 -7.11 -6.21
CA ASP A 69 -1.83 -5.97 -7.07
C ASP A 69 -0.99 -5.95 -8.35
N LYS A 70 -1.71 -5.88 -9.48
CA LYS A 70 -1.18 -5.54 -10.79
C LYS A 70 -1.67 -4.12 -11.04
N LEU A 71 -0.80 -3.14 -10.88
CA LEU A 71 -1.14 -1.79 -11.30
C LEU A 71 -1.47 -1.79 -12.79
N ALA A 72 -2.70 -1.40 -13.13
CA ALA A 72 -3.06 -1.11 -14.50
C ALA A 72 -2.12 -0.01 -15.00
N ARG A 73 -1.44 -0.26 -16.12
CA ARG A 73 -0.51 0.72 -16.67
C ARG A 73 -1.33 1.91 -17.18
N PRO A 74 -0.99 3.14 -16.80
CA PRO A 74 -1.71 4.33 -17.28
C PRO A 74 -1.86 4.37 -18.80
N ALA A 75 -0.85 3.89 -19.54
CA ALA A 75 -0.88 3.82 -21.00
C ALA A 75 -1.87 2.79 -21.57
N GLU A 76 -2.19 1.72 -20.85
CA GLU A 76 -3.22 0.74 -21.24
C GLU A 76 -4.61 1.35 -21.00
N LEU A 77 -4.80 2.00 -19.85
CA LEU A 77 -6.02 2.76 -19.50
C LEU A 77 -6.34 3.87 -20.52
N ILE A 78 -5.33 4.67 -20.94
CA ILE A 78 -5.54 5.73 -21.94
C ILE A 78 -5.98 5.14 -23.28
N ARG A 79 -5.40 4.00 -23.70
CA ARG A 79 -5.78 3.33 -24.94
C ARG A 79 -7.21 2.80 -24.87
N GLU A 80 -7.57 2.18 -23.76
CA GLU A 80 -8.90 1.64 -23.51
C GLU A 80 -9.96 2.76 -23.51
N VAL A 81 -9.74 3.82 -22.75
CA VAL A 81 -10.57 5.03 -22.77
C VAL A 81 -10.67 5.63 -24.17
N GLY A 82 -9.58 5.65 -24.94
CA GLY A 82 -9.58 6.14 -26.32
C GLY A 82 -10.50 5.32 -27.23
N VAL A 83 -10.60 4.00 -27.01
CA VAL A 83 -11.58 3.14 -27.70
C VAL A 83 -13.00 3.52 -27.27
N LEU A 84 -13.25 3.66 -25.97
CA LEU A 84 -14.56 4.05 -25.42
C LEU A 84 -15.06 5.38 -26.01
N ALA A 85 -14.19 6.38 -26.10
CA ALA A 85 -14.54 7.67 -26.69
C ALA A 85 -14.95 7.56 -28.17
N ARG A 86 -14.33 6.64 -28.94
CA ARG A 86 -14.72 6.39 -30.33
C ARG A 86 -16.05 5.66 -30.44
N VAL A 87 -16.30 4.70 -29.55
CA VAL A 87 -17.59 3.99 -29.47
C VAL A 87 -18.71 4.97 -29.16
N VAL A 88 -18.57 5.79 -28.13
CA VAL A 88 -19.58 6.80 -27.75
C VAL A 88 -19.87 7.78 -28.88
N ARG A 89 -18.85 8.17 -29.65
CA ARG A 89 -19.04 9.07 -30.78
C ARG A 89 -19.80 8.44 -31.95
N LYS A 90 -19.67 7.12 -32.16
CA LYS A 90 -20.32 6.40 -33.27
C LYS A 90 -21.72 5.89 -32.88
N GLU A 91 -21.84 5.34 -31.69
CA GLU A 91 -23.00 4.55 -31.23
C GLU A 91 -23.76 5.23 -30.08
N GLY A 92 -23.23 6.35 -29.55
CA GLY A 92 -23.77 7.02 -28.38
C GLY A 92 -23.34 6.36 -27.06
N ILE A 93 -23.80 6.90 -25.94
CA ILE A 93 -23.42 6.44 -24.59
C ILE A 93 -23.85 4.98 -24.34
N LEU A 94 -24.94 4.54 -24.96
CA LEU A 94 -25.44 3.15 -24.87
C LEU A 94 -24.47 2.13 -25.48
N GLY A 95 -23.59 2.54 -26.40
CA GLY A 95 -22.54 1.67 -26.93
C GLY A 95 -21.53 1.21 -25.87
N LEU A 96 -21.47 1.89 -24.72
CA LEU A 96 -20.61 1.51 -23.60
C LEU A 96 -21.09 0.26 -22.85
N GLU A 97 -22.36 -0.12 -22.96
CA GLU A 97 -22.96 -1.23 -22.20
C GLU A 97 -22.28 -2.58 -22.47
N ASN A 98 -21.74 -2.76 -23.67
CA ASN A 98 -21.09 -4.00 -24.09
C ASN A 98 -19.57 -4.04 -23.79
N HIS A 99 -19.01 -3.00 -23.19
CA HIS A 99 -17.57 -2.92 -22.95
C HIS A 99 -17.22 -3.54 -21.59
N ASP A 100 -16.54 -4.70 -21.62
CA ASP A 100 -16.06 -5.41 -20.43
C ASP A 100 -14.66 -4.92 -20.05
N THR A 101 -14.54 -4.35 -18.85
CA THR A 101 -13.28 -3.80 -18.33
C THR A 101 -12.77 -4.60 -17.14
N LYS A 102 -11.45 -4.74 -17.03
CA LYS A 102 -10.81 -5.38 -15.86
C LYS A 102 -10.72 -4.45 -14.66
N ASP A 103 -10.90 -3.15 -14.87
CA ASP A 103 -10.78 -2.12 -13.85
C ASP A 103 -12.18 -1.85 -13.26
N GLU A 104 -12.37 -2.23 -11.99
CA GLU A 104 -13.66 -2.08 -11.29
C GLU A 104 -14.13 -0.62 -11.24
N PHE A 105 -13.21 0.35 -11.20
CA PHE A 105 -13.54 1.76 -11.14
C PHE A 105 -14.00 2.28 -12.51
N LEU A 106 -13.34 1.86 -13.60
CA LEU A 106 -13.78 2.16 -14.97
C LEU A 106 -15.14 1.53 -15.27
N GLN A 107 -15.36 0.28 -14.86
CA GLN A 107 -16.67 -0.38 -15.04
C GLN A 107 -17.79 0.38 -14.34
N LYS A 108 -17.55 0.83 -13.11
CA LYS A 108 -18.50 1.65 -12.34
C LYS A 108 -18.79 2.97 -13.05
N ALA A 109 -17.77 3.63 -13.61
CA ALA A 109 -17.94 4.86 -14.37
C ALA A 109 -18.80 4.63 -15.63
N ILE A 110 -18.54 3.55 -16.38
CA ILE A 110 -19.33 3.15 -17.54
C ILE A 110 -20.81 2.96 -17.16
N ASN A 111 -21.08 2.20 -16.09
CA ASN A 111 -22.45 1.94 -15.65
C ASN A 111 -23.20 3.24 -15.31
N LEU A 112 -22.56 4.17 -14.58
CA LEU A 112 -23.15 5.47 -14.26
C LEU A 112 -23.48 6.30 -15.51
N CYS A 113 -22.66 6.21 -16.56
CA CYS A 113 -22.94 6.85 -17.83
C CYS A 113 -24.12 6.18 -18.57
N VAL A 114 -24.14 4.86 -18.63
CA VAL A 114 -25.20 4.07 -19.31
C VAL A 114 -26.56 4.29 -18.64
N ASP A 115 -26.59 4.44 -17.32
CA ASP A 115 -27.79 4.76 -16.55
C ASP A 115 -28.35 6.17 -16.84
N GLY A 116 -27.65 6.99 -17.64
CA GLY A 116 -28.15 8.28 -18.12
C GLY A 116 -28.05 9.41 -17.10
N HIS A 117 -27.18 9.28 -16.08
CA HIS A 117 -26.93 10.35 -15.13
C HIS A 117 -26.24 11.57 -15.77
N PRO A 118 -26.48 12.79 -15.25
CA PRO A 118 -25.81 13.99 -15.77
C PRO A 118 -24.30 13.95 -15.51
N PRO A 119 -23.46 14.50 -16.41
CA PRO A 119 -22.00 14.43 -16.31
C PRO A 119 -21.44 14.92 -14.98
N GLU A 120 -22.04 15.98 -14.42
CA GLU A 120 -21.61 16.58 -13.15
C GLU A 120 -21.82 15.62 -11.97
N LEU A 121 -22.94 14.90 -11.96
CA LEU A 121 -23.24 13.92 -10.90
C LEU A 121 -22.34 12.69 -11.02
N VAL A 122 -22.06 12.23 -12.24
CA VAL A 122 -21.11 11.13 -12.47
C VAL A 122 -19.71 11.54 -11.99
N GLU A 123 -19.25 12.73 -12.36
CA GLU A 123 -17.96 13.27 -11.91
C GLU A 123 -17.89 13.37 -10.38
N GLU A 124 -18.90 13.96 -9.74
CA GLU A 124 -18.96 14.09 -8.28
C GLU A 124 -18.94 12.73 -7.58
N ALA A 125 -19.75 11.77 -8.05
CA ALA A 125 -19.80 10.43 -7.48
C ALA A 125 -18.47 9.69 -7.59
N LEU A 126 -17.79 9.80 -8.74
CA LEU A 126 -16.49 9.17 -8.96
C LEU A 126 -15.38 9.85 -8.14
N LEU A 127 -15.39 11.18 -8.03
CA LEU A 127 -14.46 11.93 -7.17
C LEU A 127 -14.62 11.54 -5.70
N GLN A 128 -15.86 11.44 -5.22
CA GLN A 128 -16.15 11.02 -3.87
C GLN A 128 -15.66 9.59 -3.61
N ASP A 129 -15.88 8.66 -4.54
CA ASP A 129 -15.42 7.28 -4.41
C ASP A 129 -13.88 7.16 -4.44
N SER A 130 -13.23 7.98 -5.28
CA SER A 130 -11.76 8.08 -5.32
C SER A 130 -11.23 8.60 -3.99
N GLN A 131 -11.82 9.66 -3.44
CA GLN A 131 -11.45 10.21 -2.13
C GLN A 131 -11.64 9.17 -1.02
N GLN A 132 -12.77 8.47 -0.99
CA GLN A 132 -13.02 7.40 -0.02
C GLN A 132 -12.01 6.25 -0.15
N THR A 133 -11.53 5.98 -1.37
CA THR A 133 -10.47 5.00 -1.60
C THR A 133 -9.13 5.48 -1.06
N ALA A 134 -8.76 6.73 -1.32
CA ALA A 134 -7.54 7.34 -0.80
C ALA A 134 -7.53 7.36 0.74
N GLU A 135 -8.64 7.74 1.38
CA GLU A 135 -8.80 7.74 2.84
C GLU A 135 -8.60 6.33 3.44
N ARG A 136 -9.09 5.27 2.77
CA ARG A 136 -8.88 3.88 3.23
C ARG A 136 -7.41 3.48 3.19
N TYR A 137 -6.68 3.85 2.14
CA TYR A 137 -5.25 3.59 2.05
C TYR A 137 -4.44 4.42 3.05
N GLU A 138 -4.80 5.69 3.25
CA GLU A 138 -4.16 6.57 4.23
C GLU A 138 -4.32 6.01 5.65
N VAL A 139 -5.52 5.57 6.02
CA VAL A 139 -5.73 4.91 7.33
C VAL A 139 -4.87 3.66 7.46
N ALA A 140 -4.76 2.85 6.39
CA ALA A 140 -3.94 1.65 6.41
C ALA A 140 -2.44 1.96 6.57
N GLU A 141 -1.95 2.95 5.82
CA GLU A 141 -0.59 3.48 5.90
C GLU A 141 -0.27 3.97 7.32
N ARG A 142 -1.15 4.78 7.91
CA ARG A 142 -0.99 5.30 9.28
C ARG A 142 -0.92 4.18 10.32
N VAL A 143 -1.68 3.10 10.15
CA VAL A 143 -1.60 1.93 11.06
C VAL A 143 -0.21 1.32 11.03
N PHE A 144 0.35 1.05 9.84
CA PHE A 144 1.68 0.47 9.71
C PHE A 144 2.79 1.42 10.14
N ARG A 145 2.68 2.71 9.82
CA ARG A 145 3.63 3.71 10.31
C ARG A 145 3.58 3.81 11.84
N GLY A 146 2.38 3.80 12.41
CA GLY A 146 2.17 3.76 13.86
C GLY A 146 2.77 2.53 14.52
N ILE A 147 2.69 1.35 13.91
CA ILE A 147 3.38 0.13 14.37
C ILE A 147 4.90 0.33 14.30
N GLY A 148 5.41 0.86 13.18
CA GLY A 148 6.84 1.09 12.96
C GLY A 148 7.46 2.09 13.94
N GLU A 149 6.70 3.09 14.39
CA GLU A 149 7.14 4.03 15.42
C GLU A 149 7.03 3.46 16.84
N SER A 150 6.01 2.64 17.09
CA SER A 150 5.72 2.12 18.43
C SER A 150 6.61 0.93 18.79
N ALA A 151 6.93 0.05 17.83
CA ALA A 151 7.70 -1.16 18.10
C ALA A 151 9.11 -0.89 18.67
N PRO A 152 9.92 0.05 18.16
CA PRO A 152 11.22 0.39 18.72
C PRO A 152 11.08 1.05 20.10
N ALA A 153 10.07 1.92 20.29
CA ALA A 153 9.82 2.57 21.57
C ALA A 153 9.47 1.56 22.67
N ILE A 154 8.61 0.58 22.37
CA ILE A 154 8.33 -0.54 23.28
C ILE A 154 9.57 -1.42 23.49
N GLY A 155 10.37 -1.64 22.45
CA GLY A 155 11.67 -2.32 22.55
C GLY A 155 12.59 -1.65 23.58
N MET A 156 12.69 -0.32 23.55
CA MET A 156 13.45 0.46 24.54
C MET A 156 12.88 0.33 25.96
N LEU A 157 11.55 0.29 26.13
CA LEU A 157 10.93 -0.01 27.43
C LEU A 157 11.31 -1.41 27.92
N GLY A 158 11.34 -2.40 27.03
CA GLY A 158 11.82 -3.75 27.33
C GLY A 158 13.27 -3.77 27.79
N THR A 159 14.13 -2.94 27.18
CA THR A 159 15.51 -2.76 27.63
C THR A 159 15.60 -2.23 29.05
N LEU A 160 14.79 -1.24 29.41
CA LEU A 160 14.74 -0.73 30.78
C LEU A 160 14.27 -1.80 31.77
N VAL A 161 13.26 -2.60 31.41
CA VAL A 161 12.79 -3.72 32.24
C VAL A 161 13.90 -4.76 32.46
N GLY A 162 14.62 -5.14 31.40
CA GLY A 162 15.73 -6.10 31.50
C GLY A 162 16.90 -5.57 32.35
N LEU A 163 17.22 -4.28 32.22
CA LEU A 163 18.24 -3.63 33.06
C LEU A 163 17.84 -3.61 34.54
N VAL A 164 16.59 -3.27 34.85
CA VAL A 164 16.09 -3.30 36.24
C VAL A 164 16.15 -4.71 36.82
N GLN A 165 15.78 -5.73 36.04
CA GLN A 165 15.89 -7.13 36.49
C GLN A 165 17.34 -7.55 36.74
N MET A 166 18.26 -7.17 35.84
CA MET A 166 19.69 -7.46 35.99
C MET A 166 20.26 -6.83 37.25
N LEU A 167 19.90 -5.56 37.54
CA LEU A 167 20.34 -4.87 38.75
C LEU A 167 19.77 -5.52 40.03
N ASN A 168 18.58 -6.11 39.96
CA ASN A 168 17.95 -6.78 41.09
C ASN A 168 18.58 -8.15 41.43
N THR A 169 19.35 -8.73 40.52
CA THR A 169 19.97 -10.06 40.69
C THR A 169 21.49 -10.04 40.53
N LEU A 170 22.11 -8.87 40.77
CA LEU A 170 23.55 -8.64 40.68
C LEU A 170 24.39 -9.61 41.52
N ASP A 171 23.84 -10.09 42.63
CA ASP A 171 24.51 -10.99 43.56
C ASP A 171 24.63 -12.43 43.02
N ASP A 172 23.88 -12.79 41.96
CA ASP A 172 23.94 -14.09 41.29
C ASP A 172 24.39 -13.94 39.82
N PRO A 173 25.69 -14.18 39.52
CA PRO A 173 26.22 -14.11 38.16
C PRO A 173 25.52 -15.00 37.13
N SER A 174 24.87 -16.08 37.56
CA SER A 174 24.16 -16.99 36.65
C SER A 174 22.86 -16.39 36.09
N SER A 175 22.27 -15.43 36.81
CA SER A 175 21.03 -14.75 36.45
C SER A 175 21.22 -13.52 35.53
N ILE A 176 22.46 -13.01 35.45
CA ILE A 176 22.79 -11.80 34.69
C ILE A 176 22.59 -12.03 33.18
N GLY A 177 23.03 -13.18 32.66
CA GLY A 177 22.92 -13.52 31.24
C GLY A 177 21.47 -13.48 30.72
N PRO A 178 20.52 -14.18 31.36
CA PRO A 178 19.10 -14.11 31.00
C PRO A 178 18.49 -12.70 31.04
N ALA A 179 18.79 -11.90 32.06
CA ALA A 179 18.27 -10.52 32.19
C ALA A 179 18.84 -9.59 31.11
N MET A 180 20.13 -9.71 30.82
CA MET A 180 20.80 -8.99 29.73
C MET A 180 20.24 -9.38 28.35
N ALA A 181 19.92 -10.67 28.15
CA ALA A 181 19.29 -11.14 26.92
C ALA A 181 17.93 -10.48 26.68
N ILE A 182 17.08 -10.35 27.72
CA ILE A 182 15.82 -9.61 27.61
C ILE A 182 16.09 -8.16 27.17
N ALA A 183 17.08 -7.51 27.80
CA ALA A 183 17.36 -6.10 27.54
C ALA A 183 17.80 -5.82 26.10
N LEU A 184 18.65 -6.69 25.53
CA LEU A 184 19.19 -6.52 24.17
C LEU A 184 18.22 -7.02 23.09
N LEU A 185 17.58 -8.16 23.32
CA LEU A 185 16.69 -8.78 22.32
C LEU A 185 15.40 -7.98 22.12
N THR A 186 14.89 -7.30 23.15
CA THR A 186 13.71 -6.43 23.01
C THR A 186 13.95 -5.28 22.04
N THR A 187 15.12 -4.64 22.10
CA THR A 187 15.51 -3.60 21.12
C THR A 187 15.69 -4.19 19.72
N LEU A 188 16.31 -5.37 19.60
CA LEU A 188 16.46 -6.07 18.32
C LEU A 188 15.09 -6.37 17.68
N TYR A 189 14.15 -6.92 18.44
CA TYR A 189 12.81 -7.25 17.91
C TYR A 189 12.05 -5.99 17.50
N GLY A 190 12.09 -4.93 18.31
CA GLY A 190 11.42 -3.66 17.99
C GLY A 190 11.95 -3.05 16.70
N ALA A 191 13.28 -3.00 16.55
CA ALA A 191 13.94 -2.50 15.34
C ALA A 191 13.65 -3.38 14.11
N PHE A 192 13.64 -4.71 14.28
CA PHE A 192 13.33 -5.65 13.20
C PHE A 192 11.90 -5.44 12.67
N ILE A 193 10.90 -5.39 13.57
CA ILE A 193 9.49 -5.18 13.20
C ILE A 193 9.32 -3.84 12.51
N ALA A 194 9.93 -2.78 13.03
CA ALA A 194 9.81 -1.45 12.45
C ALA A 194 10.43 -1.34 11.06
N GLN A 195 11.71 -1.70 10.94
CA GLN A 195 12.52 -1.36 9.78
C GLN A 195 12.36 -2.35 8.62
N LEU A 196 12.14 -3.63 8.93
CA LEU A 196 12.01 -4.65 7.89
C LEU A 196 10.56 -4.93 7.50
N MET A 197 9.59 -4.69 8.40
CA MET A 197 8.19 -5.05 8.13
C MET A 197 7.27 -3.84 8.04
N ALA A 198 7.16 -3.05 9.10
CA ALA A 198 6.10 -2.07 9.23
C ALA A 198 6.30 -0.82 8.35
N LEU A 199 7.46 -0.18 8.42
CA LEU A 199 7.73 1.06 7.67
C LEU A 199 7.79 0.83 6.15
N PRO A 200 8.48 -0.20 5.62
CA PRO A 200 8.47 -0.45 4.18
C PRO A 200 7.07 -0.74 3.63
N LEU A 201 6.22 -1.37 4.44
CA LEU A 201 4.84 -1.68 4.05
C LEU A 201 3.94 -0.44 4.08
N ALA A 202 4.16 0.48 5.03
CA ALA A 202 3.51 1.79 5.04
C ALA A 202 3.87 2.58 3.78
N ASP A 203 5.16 2.70 3.46
CA ASP A 203 5.62 3.43 2.27
C ASP A 203 5.09 2.78 0.98
N LYS A 204 4.97 1.45 0.94
CA LYS A 204 4.39 0.74 -0.20
C LYS A 204 2.89 1.01 -0.37
N LEU A 205 2.14 1.05 0.73
CA LEU A 205 0.74 1.43 0.72
C LEU A 205 0.54 2.86 0.24
N GLN A 206 1.40 3.79 0.66
CA GLN A 206 1.38 5.17 0.18
C GLN A 206 1.59 5.26 -1.33
N LEU A 207 2.65 4.65 -1.85
CA LEU A 207 2.94 4.64 -3.29
C LEU A 207 1.77 4.04 -4.09
N LYS A 208 1.17 2.97 -3.58
CA LYS A 208 0.00 2.35 -4.20
C LYS A 208 -1.22 3.27 -4.19
N ALA A 209 -1.46 3.99 -3.08
CA ALA A 209 -2.54 4.96 -3.00
C ALA A 209 -2.37 6.09 -4.02
N GLU A 210 -1.14 6.59 -4.18
CA GLU A 210 -0.81 7.64 -5.15
C GLU A 210 -1.04 7.16 -6.60
N ASP A 211 -0.60 5.94 -6.92
CA ASP A 211 -0.81 5.36 -8.24
C ASP A 211 -2.29 5.09 -8.55
N ASP A 212 -3.05 4.54 -7.58
CA ASP A 212 -4.49 4.28 -7.74
C ASP A 212 -5.25 5.61 -7.90
N ALA A 213 -4.92 6.63 -7.08
CA ALA A 213 -5.52 7.96 -7.20
C ALA A 213 -5.23 8.60 -8.57
N ARG A 214 -4.00 8.45 -9.10
CA ARG A 214 -3.64 8.91 -10.44
C ARG A 214 -4.48 8.22 -11.52
N ASN A 215 -4.62 6.89 -11.44
CA ASN A 215 -5.41 6.12 -12.40
C ASN A 215 -6.91 6.47 -12.33
N GLN A 216 -7.46 6.62 -11.12
CA GLN A 216 -8.85 7.04 -10.93
C GLN A 216 -9.09 8.45 -11.47
N MET A 217 -8.17 9.40 -11.24
CA MET A 217 -8.28 10.75 -11.79
C MET A 217 -8.20 10.79 -13.32
N LEU A 218 -7.36 9.93 -13.91
CA LEU A 218 -7.31 9.72 -15.36
C LEU A 218 -8.69 9.23 -15.87
N ILE A 219 -9.30 8.24 -15.22
CA ILE A 219 -10.63 7.73 -15.59
C ILE A 219 -11.70 8.81 -15.44
N ILE A 220 -11.71 9.57 -14.34
CA ILE A 220 -12.67 10.67 -14.12
C ILE A 220 -12.57 11.71 -15.23
N THR A 221 -11.34 12.18 -15.51
CA THR A 221 -11.08 13.17 -16.57
C THR A 221 -11.54 12.64 -17.93
N SER A 222 -11.27 11.36 -18.18
CA SER A 222 -11.62 10.68 -19.42
C SER A 222 -13.13 10.61 -19.64
N ILE A 223 -13.87 10.14 -18.64
CA ILE A 223 -15.32 9.96 -18.70
C ILE A 223 -16.01 11.32 -18.86
N LYS A 224 -15.53 12.34 -18.16
CA LYS A 224 -15.99 13.73 -18.33
C LYS A 224 -15.82 14.22 -19.77
N SER A 225 -14.66 14.02 -20.38
CA SER A 225 -14.40 14.39 -21.78
C SER A 225 -15.29 13.60 -22.76
N ILE A 226 -15.50 12.31 -22.52
CA ILE A 226 -16.38 11.44 -23.32
C ILE A 226 -17.82 11.95 -23.28
N MET A 227 -18.36 12.23 -22.08
CA MET A 227 -19.74 12.71 -21.91
C MET A 227 -19.96 14.09 -22.52
N ARG A 228 -18.92 14.94 -22.57
CA ARG A 228 -18.93 16.25 -23.23
C ARG A 228 -18.82 16.16 -24.76
N GLY A 229 -18.57 14.98 -25.31
CA GLY A 229 -18.39 14.80 -26.76
C GLY A 229 -17.11 15.43 -27.31
N GLU A 230 -16.08 15.57 -26.48
CA GLU A 230 -14.79 16.11 -26.91
C GLU A 230 -14.12 15.18 -27.94
N ASN A 231 -13.25 15.74 -28.80
CA ASN A 231 -12.59 14.94 -29.84
C ASN A 231 -11.64 13.92 -29.18
N PRO A 232 -11.75 12.60 -29.47
CA PRO A 232 -10.91 11.58 -28.87
C PRO A 232 -9.40 11.86 -29.01
N ARG A 233 -8.96 12.50 -30.10
CA ARG A 233 -7.55 12.89 -30.27
C ARG A 233 -7.09 13.94 -29.25
N VAL A 234 -7.92 14.96 -29.03
CA VAL A 234 -7.63 16.03 -28.05
C VAL A 234 -7.64 15.46 -26.63
N MET A 235 -8.59 14.57 -26.34
CA MET A 235 -8.65 13.86 -25.07
C MET A 235 -7.39 13.02 -24.83
N THR A 236 -6.93 12.20 -25.79
CA THR A 236 -5.69 11.42 -25.63
C THR A 236 -4.46 12.30 -25.42
N GLU A 237 -4.40 13.47 -26.08
CA GLU A 237 -3.33 14.45 -25.89
C GLU A 237 -3.34 15.05 -24.48
N LEU A 238 -4.52 15.43 -23.95
CA LEU A 238 -4.68 15.87 -22.57
C LEU A 238 -4.28 14.78 -21.56
N LEU A 239 -4.66 13.53 -21.84
CA LEU A 239 -4.36 12.37 -20.99
C LEU A 239 -2.89 11.95 -21.05
N SER A 240 -2.15 12.30 -22.11
CA SER A 240 -0.71 12.03 -22.22
C SER A 240 0.12 12.68 -21.11
N SER A 241 -0.43 13.71 -20.45
CA SER A 241 0.17 14.37 -19.29
C SER A 241 0.29 13.45 -18.07
N TYR A 242 -0.57 12.42 -17.94
CA TYR A 242 -0.56 11.45 -16.84
C TYR A 242 0.52 10.38 -16.97
N VAL A 243 1.23 10.34 -18.09
CA VAL A 243 2.31 9.37 -18.35
C VAL A 243 3.65 10.08 -18.44
N SER A 244 4.71 9.40 -17.98
CA SER A 244 6.08 9.92 -18.09
C SER A 244 6.46 10.17 -19.56
N PRO A 245 7.30 11.18 -19.86
CA PRO A 245 7.63 11.57 -21.22
C PRO A 245 8.10 10.42 -22.11
N GLU A 246 8.86 9.47 -21.56
CA GLU A 246 9.35 8.27 -22.26
C GLU A 246 8.24 7.34 -22.75
N HIS A 247 7.12 7.29 -22.03
CA HIS A 247 5.99 6.42 -22.38
C HIS A 247 4.96 7.13 -23.26
N ARG A 248 5.10 8.44 -23.50
CA ARG A 248 4.21 9.20 -24.41
C ARG A 248 4.36 8.76 -25.86
N THR A 249 5.55 8.32 -26.26
CA THR A 249 5.84 7.86 -27.62
C THR A 249 5.05 6.59 -27.99
N ASN A 250 4.64 5.79 -27.00
CA ASN A 250 3.82 4.58 -27.19
C ASN A 250 2.30 4.86 -27.22
N LEU A 251 1.89 6.13 -27.09
CA LEU A 251 0.48 6.56 -27.14
C LEU A 251 0.06 7.02 -28.54
N GLU A 252 1.01 7.20 -29.47
CA GLU A 252 0.65 7.55 -30.85
C GLU A 252 -0.15 6.41 -31.47
N PRO A 253 -1.34 6.70 -32.05
CA PRO A 253 -2.06 5.70 -32.80
C PRO A 253 -1.16 5.25 -33.97
N GLU A 254 -1.07 3.94 -34.21
CA GLU A 254 -0.59 3.42 -35.48
C GLU A 254 -1.25 4.26 -36.58
N ARG A 255 -0.43 4.94 -37.39
CA ARG A 255 -0.92 5.71 -38.53
C ARG A 255 -1.75 4.76 -39.36
N GLU A 256 -3.07 4.94 -39.36
CA GLU A 256 -3.97 4.28 -40.31
C GLU A 256 -3.40 4.55 -41.70
N ALA A 257 -2.89 3.48 -42.33
CA ALA A 257 -2.38 3.46 -43.69
C ALA A 257 -3.52 3.24 -44.68
#